data_AF-A0A6F9ARX1-F1
#
_entry.id   AF-A0A6F9ARX1-F1
#
_cell.length_a   1.000
_cell.length_b   1.000
_cell.length_c   1.000
_cell.angle_alpha   90.00
_cell.angle_beta   90.00
_cell.angle_gamma   90.00
#
_symmetry.space_group_name_H-M   'P 1'
#
loop_
_entity.id
_entity.type
_entity.pdbx_description
1 polymer ?
#
loop_
_entity_poly.entity_id
_entity_poly.type
_entity_poly.pdbx_seq_one_letter_code
_entity_poly.pdbx_strand_id
1 'polypeptide(L)'
;MFHSADKLTFGKAINLIVQPNGTRAHPILSILTPLGESSGDDPKVCLATGFFPREENMKLTLGNNKSVDHSTSNAALSSRRTYYYAGFSKENIKHCVMEGITKAHDEDKDDFTDNTTATTASVICKDEPLNNATATNHTDYTKMNFTAVVVYGLRVLFAKAVAFNVLFTVKALVF
;
A
#
# COMPACT_ATOMS: atom_id res chain seq x y z
N MET A 1 -41.17 2.92 24.95
CA MET A 1 -41.19 1.49 24.56
C MET A 1 -40.26 1.36 23.36
N PHE A 2 -39.00 0.97 23.57
CA PHE A 2 -38.02 0.91 22.47
C PHE A 2 -38.18 -0.40 21.71
N HIS A 3 -38.48 -0.32 20.42
CA HIS A 3 -38.57 -1.46 19.52
C HIS A 3 -37.16 -2.05 19.36
N SER A 4 -36.97 -3.31 19.76
CA SER A 4 -35.73 -4.04 19.48
C SER A 4 -35.64 -4.25 17.96
N ALA A 5 -34.53 -3.85 17.35
CA ALA A 5 -34.29 -4.12 15.94
C ALA A 5 -34.14 -5.64 15.71
N ASP A 6 -34.74 -6.15 14.63
CA ASP A 6 -34.66 -7.56 14.28
C ASP A 6 -33.23 -7.98 13.89
N LYS A 7 -32.83 -9.16 14.36
CA LYS A 7 -31.49 -9.72 14.18
C LYS A 7 -31.30 -10.14 12.71
N LEU A 8 -30.43 -9.45 11.99
CA LEU A 8 -30.02 -9.84 10.64
C LEU A 8 -29.12 -11.08 10.68
N THR A 9 -29.41 -12.06 9.84
CA THR A 9 -28.55 -13.22 9.58
C THR A 9 -27.99 -13.12 8.17
N PHE A 10 -26.67 -13.03 8.07
CA PHE A 10 -25.98 -12.99 6.78
C PHE A 10 -25.64 -14.40 6.31
N GLY A 11 -25.80 -14.63 5.01
CA GLY A 11 -25.36 -15.85 4.35
C GLY A 11 -23.83 -15.93 4.22
N LYS A 12 -23.33 -16.94 3.50
CA LYS A 12 -21.90 -17.06 3.22
C LYS A 12 -21.40 -15.85 2.44
N ALA A 13 -20.21 -15.36 2.79
CA ALA A 13 -19.56 -14.28 2.06
C ALA A 13 -19.23 -14.71 0.63
N ILE A 14 -19.41 -13.78 -0.32
CA ILE A 14 -19.04 -13.97 -1.73
C ILE A 14 -17.75 -13.20 -1.98
N ASN A 15 -16.72 -13.91 -2.43
CA ASN A 15 -15.47 -13.28 -2.90
C ASN A 15 -15.51 -13.17 -4.42
N LEU A 16 -15.63 -11.94 -4.91
CA LEU A 16 -15.59 -11.63 -6.34
C LEU A 16 -14.17 -11.17 -6.73
N ILE A 17 -13.52 -11.90 -7.62
CA ILE A 17 -12.23 -11.50 -8.20
C ILE A 17 -12.46 -11.15 -9.67
N VAL A 18 -12.27 -9.87 -10.01
CA VAL A 18 -12.32 -9.42 -11.41
C VAL A 18 -10.93 -9.58 -12.02
N GLN A 19 -10.85 -10.24 -13.17
CA GLN A 19 -9.64 -10.32 -13.97
C GLN A 19 -9.77 -9.40 -15.19
N PRO A 20 -8.74 -8.58 -15.50
CA PRO A 20 -8.74 -7.78 -16.71
C PRO A 20 -8.52 -8.69 -17.92
N ASN A 21 -9.10 -8.31 -19.06
CA ASN A 21 -8.78 -8.94 -20.33
C ASN A 21 -7.47 -8.35 -20.89
N GLY A 22 -6.53 -9.20 -21.25
CA GLY A 22 -5.21 -8.83 -21.73
C GLY A 22 -4.46 -10.00 -22.38
N THR A 23 -3.37 -9.68 -23.06
CA THR A 23 -2.40 -10.66 -23.58
C THR A 23 -1.34 -10.93 -22.53
N ARG A 24 -0.73 -12.13 -22.56
CA ARG A 24 0.40 -12.44 -21.68
C ARG A 24 1.51 -11.40 -21.84
N ALA A 25 2.02 -10.91 -20.73
CA ALA A 25 3.09 -9.93 -20.65
C ALA A 25 4.06 -10.37 -19.56
N HIS A 26 5.36 -10.31 -19.87
CA HIS A 26 6.41 -10.77 -18.97
C HIS A 26 6.78 -9.68 -17.95
N PRO A 27 7.18 -10.05 -16.72
CA PRO A 27 7.56 -9.11 -15.68
C PRO A 27 8.88 -8.39 -15.99
N ILE A 28 8.99 -7.15 -15.53
CA ILE A 28 10.25 -6.44 -15.35
C ILE A 28 10.56 -6.44 -13.85
N LEU A 29 11.74 -6.95 -13.48
CA LEU A 29 12.18 -7.10 -12.10
C LEU A 29 13.19 -6.02 -11.72
N SER A 30 13.01 -5.42 -10.55
CA SER A 30 13.95 -4.45 -9.98
C SER A 30 14.13 -4.73 -8.48
N ILE A 31 15.37 -4.72 -8.00
CA ILE A 31 15.64 -4.75 -6.56
C ILE A 31 15.78 -3.30 -6.09
N LEU A 32 14.97 -2.94 -5.10
CA LEU A 32 14.91 -1.62 -4.50
C LEU A 32 15.54 -1.65 -3.11
N THR A 33 16.33 -0.63 -2.84
CA THR A 33 16.93 -0.37 -1.53
C THR A 33 16.18 0.81 -0.90
N PRO A 34 15.82 0.75 0.40
CA PRO A 34 15.18 1.86 1.09
C PRO A 34 16.08 3.10 1.07
N LEU A 35 15.45 4.28 1.06
CA LEU A 35 16.15 5.56 1.10
C LEU A 35 16.47 5.91 2.56
N GLY A 36 17.73 5.75 2.99
CA GLY A 36 18.18 5.99 4.37
C GLY A 36 19.64 5.59 4.59
N GLU A 37 20.17 5.81 5.82
CA GLU A 37 21.49 5.28 6.21
C GLU A 37 21.43 3.74 6.16
N SER A 38 22.00 3.19 5.07
CA SER A 38 22.06 1.76 4.83
C SER A 38 22.98 1.10 5.85
N SER A 39 22.40 0.65 6.96
CA SER A 39 22.98 -0.48 7.67
C SER A 39 22.88 -1.66 6.70
N GLY A 40 23.96 -2.43 6.48
CA GLY A 40 24.00 -3.47 5.43
C GLY A 40 22.93 -4.57 5.54
N ASP A 41 22.06 -4.52 6.55
CA ASP A 41 20.91 -5.40 6.81
C ASP A 41 19.55 -4.77 6.45
N ASP A 42 19.53 -3.63 5.76
CA ASP A 42 18.29 -2.98 5.38
C ASP A 42 17.40 -3.89 4.49
N PRO A 43 16.07 -3.91 4.72
CA PRO A 43 15.17 -4.79 4.01
C PRO A 43 15.12 -4.40 2.54
N LYS A 44 15.68 -5.26 1.68
CA LYS A 44 15.59 -5.14 0.23
C LYS A 44 14.22 -5.59 -0.24
N VAL A 45 13.72 -4.95 -1.29
CA VAL A 45 12.42 -5.25 -1.90
C VAL A 45 12.66 -5.64 -3.35
N CYS A 46 12.13 -6.77 -3.82
CA CYS A 46 12.09 -7.00 -5.26
C CYS A 46 10.71 -6.63 -5.80
N LEU A 47 10.70 -5.75 -6.79
CA LEU A 47 9.53 -5.23 -7.46
C LEU A 47 9.39 -5.90 -8.84
N ALA A 48 8.28 -6.60 -9.04
CA ALA A 48 7.84 -7.10 -10.34
C ALA A 48 6.79 -6.16 -10.92
N THR A 49 6.99 -5.75 -12.18
CA THR A 49 6.11 -4.79 -12.86
C THR A 49 5.71 -5.27 -14.24
N GLY A 50 4.52 -4.90 -14.70
CA GLY A 50 4.13 -5.05 -16.11
C GLY A 50 3.71 -6.46 -16.53
N PHE A 51 3.54 -7.39 -15.60
CA PHE A 51 3.22 -8.79 -15.92
C PHE A 51 1.72 -9.07 -16.02
N PHE A 52 1.36 -10.09 -16.79
CA PHE A 52 0.02 -10.67 -16.88
C PHE A 52 0.14 -12.09 -17.43
N PRO A 53 -0.54 -13.12 -16.90
CA PRO A 53 -1.58 -13.08 -15.86
C PRO A 53 -1.03 -12.99 -14.42
N ARG A 54 -1.93 -12.93 -13.42
CA ARG A 54 -1.61 -12.77 -11.99
C ARG A 54 -1.15 -14.05 -11.29
N GLU A 55 -1.24 -15.20 -11.94
CA GLU A 55 -1.16 -16.52 -11.27
C GLU A 55 0.27 -17.07 -11.25
N GLU A 56 1.25 -16.21 -11.05
CA GLU A 56 2.65 -16.60 -11.00
C GLU A 56 3.26 -16.42 -9.62
N ASN A 57 4.25 -17.24 -9.30
CA ASN A 57 5.00 -17.11 -8.05
C ASN A 57 6.28 -16.36 -8.32
N MET A 58 6.56 -15.40 -7.43
CA MET A 58 7.85 -14.74 -7.36
C MET A 58 8.73 -15.50 -6.39
N LYS A 59 9.93 -15.89 -6.81
CA LYS A 59 10.88 -16.60 -5.97
C LYS A 59 12.00 -15.67 -5.54
N LEU A 60 12.18 -15.47 -4.24
CA LEU A 60 13.24 -14.67 -3.68
C LEU A 60 14.34 -15.58 -3.14
N THR A 61 15.58 -15.37 -3.56
CA THR A 61 16.74 -16.04 -2.97
C THR A 61 17.45 -15.10 -2.03
N LEU A 62 17.57 -15.53 -0.78
CA LEU A 62 18.06 -14.74 0.34
C LEU A 62 19.57 -14.92 0.54
N GLY A 63 20.16 -14.09 1.39
CA GLY A 63 21.59 -14.12 1.74
C GLY A 63 22.11 -15.49 2.15
N ASN A 64 21.29 -16.27 2.86
CA ASN A 64 21.57 -17.64 3.31
C ASN A 64 21.37 -18.72 2.22
N ASN A 65 21.18 -18.33 0.95
CA ASN A 65 20.86 -19.20 -0.19
C ASN A 65 19.51 -19.95 -0.06
N LYS A 66 18.67 -19.59 0.92
CA LYS A 66 17.31 -20.08 1.01
C LYS A 66 16.45 -19.38 -0.03
N SER A 67 15.58 -20.15 -0.68
CA SER A 67 14.57 -19.59 -1.59
C SER A 67 13.21 -19.57 -0.93
N VAL A 68 12.47 -18.47 -1.09
CA VAL A 68 11.11 -18.29 -0.58
C VAL A 68 10.21 -17.91 -1.74
N ASP A 69 9.11 -18.67 -1.90
CA ASP A 69 8.10 -18.39 -2.91
C ASP A 69 7.04 -17.44 -2.37
N HIS A 70 6.72 -16.44 -3.18
CA HIS A 70 5.76 -15.38 -2.91
C HIS A 70 4.63 -15.46 -3.94
N SER A 71 3.42 -15.76 -3.47
CA SER A 71 2.23 -15.75 -4.33
C SER A 71 1.88 -14.32 -4.74
N THR A 72 1.68 -14.11 -6.04
CA THR A 72 1.26 -12.81 -6.58
C THR A 72 -0.26 -12.62 -6.64
N SER A 73 -1.04 -13.45 -5.93
CA SER A 73 -2.51 -13.34 -5.87
C SER A 73 -3.04 -11.97 -5.43
N ASN A 74 -2.25 -11.24 -4.62
CA ASN A 74 -2.56 -9.90 -4.13
C ASN A 74 -1.89 -8.79 -4.95
N ALA A 75 -1.40 -9.08 -6.16
CA ALA A 75 -0.77 -8.10 -7.03
C ALA A 75 -1.74 -6.97 -7.40
N ALA A 76 -1.23 -5.74 -7.38
CA ALA A 76 -1.99 -4.54 -7.68
C ALA A 76 -2.18 -4.40 -9.20
N LEU A 77 -3.40 -4.09 -9.63
CA LEU A 77 -3.73 -3.88 -11.04
C LEU A 77 -3.41 -2.44 -11.49
N SER A 78 -2.71 -2.32 -12.60
CA SER A 78 -2.39 -1.05 -13.25
C SER A 78 -3.51 -0.57 -14.17
N SER A 79 -3.50 0.72 -14.51
CA SER A 79 -4.34 1.29 -15.56
C SER A 79 -4.05 0.68 -16.95
N ARG A 80 -2.87 0.09 -17.14
CA ARG A 80 -2.45 -0.61 -18.37
C ARG A 80 -2.89 -2.08 -18.39
N ARG A 81 -3.74 -2.52 -17.46
CA ARG A 81 -4.23 -3.91 -17.35
C ARG A 81 -3.14 -4.95 -17.07
N THR A 82 -2.03 -4.50 -16.49
CA THR A 82 -0.92 -5.33 -16.05
C THR A 82 -0.79 -5.27 -14.53
N TYR A 83 -0.02 -6.18 -13.94
CA TYR A 83 0.12 -6.28 -12.50
C TYR A 83 1.45 -5.73 -11.98
N TYR A 84 1.43 -5.30 -10.73
CA TYR A 84 2.59 -4.94 -9.92
C TYR A 84 2.59 -5.78 -8.65
N TYR A 85 3.76 -6.30 -8.28
CA TYR A 85 3.93 -7.07 -7.06
C TYR A 85 5.27 -6.73 -6.41
N ALA A 86 5.27 -6.55 -5.10
CA ALA A 86 6.47 -6.32 -4.32
C ALA A 86 6.68 -7.49 -3.35
N GLY A 87 7.79 -8.20 -3.53
CA GLY A 87 8.27 -9.25 -2.63
C GLY A 87 9.20 -8.65 -1.58
N PHE A 88 8.91 -8.91 -0.32
CA PHE A 88 9.67 -8.42 0.82
C PHE A 88 10.22 -9.59 1.62
N SER A 89 11.45 -9.44 2.12
CA SER A 89 12.03 -10.34 3.10
C SER A 89 12.69 -9.54 4.21
N LYS A 90 12.80 -10.16 5.39
CA LYS A 90 13.61 -9.62 6.50
C LYS A 90 15.10 -9.80 6.27
N GLU A 91 15.45 -10.79 5.45
CA GLU A 91 16.83 -11.07 5.08
C GLU A 91 17.17 -10.38 3.75
N ASN A 92 18.44 -10.06 3.56
CA ASN A 92 18.95 -9.51 2.30
C ASN A 92 18.59 -10.39 1.10
N ILE A 93 18.02 -9.78 0.06
CA ILE A 93 17.69 -10.45 -1.20
C ILE A 93 18.93 -10.44 -2.10
N LYS A 94 19.41 -11.61 -2.50
CA LYS A 94 20.51 -11.78 -3.48
C LYS A 94 20.02 -11.66 -4.91
N HIS A 95 18.99 -12.43 -5.24
CA HIS A 95 18.32 -12.36 -6.53
C HIS A 95 16.85 -12.74 -6.41
N CYS A 96 16.05 -12.25 -7.34
CA CYS A 96 14.64 -12.58 -7.46
C CYS A 96 14.34 -13.12 -8.86
N VAL A 97 13.46 -14.12 -8.90
CA VAL A 97 13.08 -14.84 -10.12
C VAL A 97 11.57 -14.80 -10.29
N MET A 98 11.09 -14.51 -11.50
CA MET A 98 9.68 -14.59 -11.88
C MET A 98 9.57 -14.90 -13.37
N GLU A 99 8.73 -15.85 -13.76
CA GLU A 99 8.60 -16.29 -15.17
C GLU A 99 9.93 -16.67 -15.85
N GLY A 100 10.92 -17.13 -15.07
CA GLY A 100 12.29 -17.41 -15.56
C GLY A 100 13.16 -16.17 -15.79
N ILE A 101 12.63 -14.97 -15.60
CA ILE A 101 13.38 -13.71 -15.56
C ILE A 101 14.01 -13.59 -14.18
N THR A 102 15.29 -13.25 -14.13
CA THR A 102 16.02 -13.16 -12.87
C THR A 102 16.76 -11.84 -12.78
N LYS A 103 16.63 -11.18 -11.62
CA LYS A 103 17.37 -9.97 -11.30
C LYS A 103 18.22 -10.21 -10.06
N ALA A 104 19.52 -9.99 -10.18
CA ALA A 104 20.47 -10.03 -9.08
C ALA A 104 20.71 -8.63 -8.48
N HIS A 105 21.12 -8.60 -7.22
CA HIS A 105 21.59 -7.39 -6.57
C HIS A 105 22.94 -6.97 -7.17
N ASP A 106 23.18 -5.66 -7.31
CA ASP A 106 24.34 -5.13 -8.05
C ASP A 106 25.71 -5.57 -7.49
N GLU A 107 25.76 -5.97 -6.22
CA GLU A 107 26.98 -6.42 -5.53
C GLU A 107 27.32 -7.91 -5.74
N ASP A 108 26.35 -8.73 -6.17
CA ASP A 108 26.52 -10.19 -6.40
C ASP A 108 26.60 -10.52 -7.91
N LYS A 109 27.25 -9.65 -8.70
CA LYS A 109 27.43 -9.83 -10.17
C LYS A 109 28.53 -10.84 -10.54
N ASP A 110 28.66 -11.92 -9.77
CA ASP A 110 29.45 -13.07 -10.20
C ASP A 110 28.55 -13.97 -11.08
N ASP A 111 28.73 -13.86 -12.39
CA ASP A 111 28.16 -14.78 -13.40
C ASP A 111 26.63 -14.86 -13.47
N PHE A 112 25.93 -13.72 -13.46
CA PHE A 112 24.48 -13.70 -13.72
C PHE A 112 24.14 -12.94 -15.00
N THR A 113 23.58 -13.66 -15.99
CA THR A 113 23.07 -13.04 -17.23
C THR A 113 21.77 -12.33 -16.93
N ASP A 114 21.84 -11.03 -16.63
CA ASP A 114 20.66 -10.19 -16.42
C ASP A 114 19.90 -10.04 -17.74
N ASN A 115 18.73 -10.69 -17.83
CA ASN A 115 17.84 -10.60 -18.99
C ASN A 115 16.80 -9.48 -18.84
N THR A 116 16.95 -8.60 -17.86
CA THR A 116 16.00 -7.51 -17.58
C THR A 116 16.26 -6.30 -18.49
N THR A 117 15.27 -5.92 -19.30
CA THR A 117 15.27 -4.62 -19.98
C THR A 117 14.87 -3.53 -18.98
N ALA A 118 15.84 -2.93 -18.30
CA ALA A 118 15.60 -1.83 -17.38
C ALA A 118 15.14 -0.59 -18.16
N THR A 119 13.88 -0.19 -18.01
CA THR A 119 13.48 1.19 -18.32
C THR A 119 13.78 2.02 -17.08
N THR A 120 14.87 2.79 -17.12
CA THR A 120 15.23 3.75 -16.09
C THR A 120 14.17 4.84 -16.02
N ALA A 121 13.15 4.67 -15.18
CA ALA A 121 12.25 5.75 -14.82
C ALA A 121 12.98 6.64 -13.80
N SER A 122 13.74 7.63 -14.28
CA SER A 122 14.08 8.79 -13.45
C SER A 122 12.79 9.59 -13.24
N VAL A 123 12.03 9.20 -12.23
CA VAL A 123 10.95 10.06 -11.73
C VAL A 123 11.63 11.10 -10.86
N ILE A 124 11.83 12.28 -11.43
CA ILE A 124 12.05 13.50 -10.64
C ILE A 124 10.73 13.74 -9.89
N CYS A 125 10.60 13.13 -8.71
CA CYS A 125 9.67 13.64 -7.72
C CYS A 125 10.18 15.04 -7.37
N LYS A 126 9.41 16.08 -7.70
CA LYS A 126 9.70 17.42 -7.20
C LYS A 126 9.45 17.39 -5.71
N ASP A 127 10.50 17.27 -4.92
CA ASP A 127 10.45 17.53 -3.49
C ASP A 127 10.15 19.01 -3.29
N GLU A 128 8.93 19.30 -2.84
CA GLU A 128 8.63 20.57 -2.19
C GLU A 128 9.30 20.54 -0.81
N PRO A 129 10.11 21.56 -0.42
CA PRO A 129 10.99 21.44 0.74
C PRO A 129 10.18 21.41 2.04
N LEU A 130 10.23 20.27 2.74
CA LEU A 130 9.72 20.12 4.09
C LEU A 130 10.70 20.79 5.06
N ASN A 131 10.28 21.93 5.57
CA ASN A 131 10.88 22.69 6.66
C ASN A 131 10.97 21.86 7.96
N ASN A 132 12.18 21.86 8.54
CA ASN A 132 12.60 21.15 9.76
C ASN A 132 11.51 21.01 10.83
N ALA A 133 11.10 19.76 11.09
CA ALA A 133 10.48 19.38 12.34
C ALA A 133 11.16 18.12 12.88
N THR A 134 11.68 18.28 14.09
CA THR A 134 12.40 17.33 14.92
C THR A 134 11.71 15.97 15.01
N ALA A 135 12.53 14.91 15.00
CA ALA A 135 12.14 13.52 15.19
C ALA A 135 11.03 13.31 16.22
N THR A 136 9.91 12.73 15.79
CA THR A 136 9.07 11.91 16.67
C THR A 136 8.39 10.80 15.86
N ASN A 137 8.74 9.57 16.23
CA ASN A 137 7.98 8.32 16.16
C ASN A 137 6.94 8.11 15.05
N HIS A 138 7.25 7.07 14.26
CA HIS A 138 6.37 6.27 13.42
C HIS A 138 4.99 6.02 14.07
N THR A 139 3.96 6.70 13.55
CA THR A 139 2.59 6.18 13.51
C THR A 139 2.00 6.61 12.17
N ASP A 140 2.16 5.73 11.20
CA ASP A 140 1.54 5.85 9.90
C ASP A 140 0.05 5.51 10.03
N TYR A 141 -0.76 6.44 10.52
CA TYR A 141 -2.21 6.36 10.37
C TYR A 141 -2.83 7.75 10.22
N THR A 142 -3.49 7.88 9.07
CA THR A 142 -4.56 8.80 8.73
C THR A 142 -4.19 10.22 8.26
N LYS A 143 -4.08 10.33 6.92
CA LYS A 143 -4.50 11.53 6.19
C LYS A 143 -6.02 11.72 6.38
N MET A 144 -6.45 12.10 7.58
CA MET A 144 -7.83 12.49 7.82
C MET A 144 -8.04 13.83 7.13
N ASN A 145 -9.07 13.92 6.31
CA ASN A 145 -9.51 15.18 5.72
C ASN A 145 -9.98 16.09 6.87
N PHE A 146 -9.06 16.93 7.37
CA PHE A 146 -9.30 17.85 8.50
C PHE A 146 -10.53 18.72 8.26
N THR A 147 -10.85 19.02 7.00
CA THR A 147 -12.07 19.72 6.59
C THR A 147 -13.33 18.97 7.01
N ALA A 148 -13.36 17.63 6.92
CA ALA A 148 -14.51 16.85 7.36
C ALA A 148 -14.70 16.94 8.88
N VAL A 149 -13.62 16.79 9.66
CA VAL A 149 -13.66 16.87 11.13
C VAL A 149 -14.12 18.24 11.59
N VAL A 150 -13.60 19.31 10.98
CA VAL A 150 -14.00 20.69 11.30
C VAL A 150 -15.47 20.96 10.94
N VAL A 151 -15.93 20.52 9.77
CA VAL A 151 -17.33 20.74 9.34
C VAL A 151 -18.30 19.98 10.23
N TYR A 152 -18.01 18.73 10.60
CA TYR A 152 -18.86 17.98 11.53
C TYR A 152 -18.81 18.57 12.94
N GLY A 153 -17.65 19.01 13.41
CA GLY A 153 -17.50 19.69 14.71
C GLY A 153 -18.30 20.98 14.80
N LEU A 154 -18.23 21.83 13.77
CA LEU A 154 -18.98 23.10 13.74
C LEU A 154 -20.50 22.88 13.75
N ARG A 155 -21.00 21.87 13.03
CA ARG A 155 -22.44 21.53 13.01
C ARG A 155 -22.95 21.10 14.38
N VAL A 156 -22.16 20.34 15.13
CA VAL A 156 -22.53 19.91 16.49
C VAL A 156 -22.55 21.10 17.46
N LEU A 157 -21.58 22.02 17.35
CA LEU A 157 -21.55 23.23 18.19
C LEU A 157 -22.74 24.15 17.89
N PHE A 158 -23.07 24.35 16.61
CA PHE A 158 -24.22 25.16 16.22
C PHE A 158 -25.54 24.56 16.72
N ALA A 159 -25.71 23.25 16.59
CA ALA A 159 -26.89 22.55 17.11
C ALA A 159 -27.01 22.67 18.64
N LYS A 160 -25.90 22.55 19.38
CA LYS A 160 -25.90 22.76 20.83
C LYS A 160 -26.25 24.20 21.21
N ALA A 161 -25.68 25.20 20.54
CA ALA A 161 -25.96 26.61 20.81
C ALA A 161 -27.44 26.97 20.56
N VAL A 162 -28.01 26.48 19.45
CA VAL A 162 -29.44 26.65 19.15
C VAL A 162 -30.31 25.98 20.21
N ALA A 163 -29.99 24.75 20.61
CA ALA A 163 -30.74 24.03 21.65
C ALA A 163 -30.72 24.77 23.00
N PHE A 164 -29.57 25.30 23.41
CA PHE A 164 -29.46 26.09 24.65
C PHE A 164 -30.24 27.40 24.57
N ASN A 165 -30.15 28.13 23.46
CA ASN A 165 -30.91 29.37 23.28
C ASN A 165 -32.42 29.12 23.27
N VAL A 166 -32.90 28.09 22.56
CA VAL A 166 -34.32 27.71 22.55
C VAL A 166 -34.78 27.27 23.93
N LEU A 167 -33.99 26.47 24.66
CA LEU A 167 -34.31 26.04 26.01
C LEU A 167 -34.43 27.24 26.97
N PHE A 168 -33.54 28.23 26.86
CA PHE A 168 -33.59 29.44 27.67
C PHE A 168 -34.80 30.31 27.32
N THR A 169 -35.13 30.45 26.04
CA THR A 169 -36.33 31.20 25.60
C THR A 169 -37.62 30.52 26.05
N VAL A 170 -37.72 29.19 25.94
CA VAL A 170 -38.88 28.44 26.43
C VAL A 170 -38.99 28.55 27.96
N LYS A 171 -37.87 28.44 28.68
CA LYS A 171 -37.87 28.61 30.14
C LYS A 171 -38.27 30.03 30.58
N ALA A 172 -37.96 31.05 29.79
CA ALA A 172 -38.36 32.44 30.03
C ALA A 172 -39.82 32.74 29.65
N LEU A 173 -40.48 31.88 28.88
CA LEU A 173 -41.90 32.00 28.52
C LEU A 173 -42.83 31.16 29.40
N VAL A 174 -42.30 30.16 30.09
CA VAL A 174 -43.05 29.22 30.96
C VAL A 174 -42.98 29.63 32.44
N PHE A 175 -42.23 30.67 32.77
CA PHE A 175 -42.22 31.34 34.09
C PHE A 175 -42.56 32.82 33.95
#